data_AF-A0A7S1G2K2-F1
#
_entry.id   AF-A0A7S1G2K2-F1
#
_cell.length_a   1.000
_cell.length_b   1.000
_cell.length_c   1.000
_cell.angle_alpha   90.00
_cell.angle_beta   90.00
_cell.angle_gamma   90.00
#
_symmetry.space_group_name_H-M   'P 1'
#
loop_
_entity.id
_entity.type
_entity.pdbx_description
1 polymer ?
#
loop_
_entity_poly.entity_id
_entity_poly.type
_entity_poly.pdbx_seq_one_letter_code
_entity_poly.pdbx_strand_id
1 'polypeptide(L)'
;HLKNMVSTVEARGLGYFFRNPVHFISLVEPDLRDMYYETDAVIDHLFYHPTHPLFIASRMIQRFGVSNPSPGYIERVAIAYRRGDYMDGQFGAGSYGDLGALFAAILLDSEAQSPTLDADPSMGQLREPLLKVTSLLRAMNGQFLSPKGARRLQPHWGSDIGQDPYESPSVFSFFLPEYSPPGVVTKAGLVAPESQLLTGKKVTNIIDGMWAVIKFGLTDCYNGF
;
A
#
# COMPACT_ATOMS: atom_id res chain seq x y z
N HIS A 1 -12.87 14.17 33.21
CA HIS A 1 -13.24 15.20 32.21
C HIS A 1 -12.08 16.17 32.04
N LEU A 2 -11.20 15.90 31.07
CA LEU A 2 -10.03 16.74 30.79
C LEU A 2 -10.51 18.09 30.21
N LYS A 3 -10.40 19.15 31.02
CA LYS A 3 -10.81 20.51 30.65
C LYS A 3 -9.68 21.18 29.86
N ASN A 4 -9.91 21.33 28.57
CA ASN A 4 -9.20 22.28 27.72
C ASN A 4 -9.57 23.71 28.18
N MET A 5 -8.85 24.28 29.15
CA MET A 5 -9.25 25.56 29.79
C MET A 5 -8.95 26.81 28.95
N VAL A 6 -8.05 26.75 27.96
CA VAL A 6 -7.89 27.82 26.96
C VAL A 6 -7.59 27.18 25.61
N SER A 7 -8.57 27.22 24.71
CA SER A 7 -8.57 26.48 23.45
C SER A 7 -7.74 27.11 22.34
N THR A 8 -7.20 28.33 22.53
CA THR A 8 -6.65 29.12 21.43
C THR A 8 -5.43 29.90 21.90
N VAL A 9 -4.27 29.61 21.33
CA VAL A 9 -3.01 30.33 21.59
C VAL A 9 -2.78 31.31 20.44
N GLU A 10 -2.54 32.58 20.76
CA GLU A 10 -2.17 33.61 19.80
C GLU A 10 -0.65 33.64 19.65
N ALA A 11 -0.15 33.45 18.42
CA ALA A 11 1.25 33.69 18.12
C ALA A 11 1.52 35.20 18.21
N ARG A 12 2.16 35.64 19.31
CA ARG A 12 2.42 37.06 19.61
C ARG A 12 2.90 37.83 18.38
N GLY A 13 2.07 38.77 17.92
CA GLY A 13 2.41 39.73 16.87
C GLY A 13 2.11 39.30 15.44
N LEU A 14 1.58 38.10 15.19
CA LEU A 14 1.30 37.60 13.84
C LEU A 14 -0.20 37.37 13.54
N GLY A 15 -1.09 37.53 14.52
CA GLY A 15 -2.54 37.37 14.32
C GLY A 15 -2.99 35.94 13.96
N TYR A 16 -2.12 34.96 14.10
CA TYR A 16 -2.44 33.54 13.90
C TYR A 16 -2.87 32.90 15.22
N PHE A 17 -4.02 32.24 15.16
CA PHE A 17 -4.62 31.50 16.26
C PHE A 17 -4.55 30.01 15.94
N PHE A 18 -3.97 29.22 16.84
CA PHE A 18 -4.03 27.76 16.72
C PHE A 18 -4.65 27.17 17.98
N ARG A 19 -5.34 26.05 17.80
CA ARG A 19 -5.85 25.28 18.93
C ARG A 19 -4.69 24.56 19.60
N ASN A 20 -4.65 24.58 20.94
CA ASN A 20 -3.71 23.74 21.65
C ASN A 20 -4.02 22.28 21.27
N PRO A 21 -3.03 21.48 20.84
CA PRO A 21 -3.25 20.06 20.60
C PRO A 21 -3.86 19.42 21.84
N VAL A 22 -4.74 18.45 21.61
CA VAL A 22 -5.39 17.72 22.70
C VAL A 22 -4.29 16.92 23.40
N HIS A 23 -3.98 17.29 24.63
CA HIS A 23 -3.09 16.52 25.50
C HIS A 23 -3.94 15.67 26.43
N PHE A 24 -3.61 14.38 26.51
CA PHE A 24 -4.31 13.45 27.38
C PHE A 24 -3.59 13.25 28.73
N ILE A 25 -2.36 13.76 28.85
CA ILE A 25 -1.53 13.73 30.06
C ILE A 25 -1.55 15.04 30.86
N SER A 26 -1.24 14.94 32.16
CA SER A 26 -0.93 16.10 32.99
C SER A 26 0.46 16.65 32.62
N LEU A 27 0.52 17.90 32.15
CA LEU A 27 1.79 18.55 31.83
C LEU A 27 2.63 18.92 33.08
N VAL A 28 2.03 18.87 34.26
CA VAL A 28 2.66 19.28 35.52
C VAL A 28 3.37 18.09 36.20
N GLU A 29 2.77 16.90 36.10
CA GLU A 29 3.27 15.67 36.72
C GLU A 29 3.07 14.50 35.75
N PRO A 30 3.98 14.30 34.78
CA PRO A 30 3.87 13.18 33.85
C PRO A 30 4.31 11.87 34.50
N ASP A 31 3.44 10.87 34.53
CA ASP A 31 3.77 9.48 34.86
C ASP A 31 3.89 8.64 33.58
N LEU A 32 4.77 7.63 33.60
CA LEU A 32 5.03 6.73 32.47
C LEU A 32 3.77 5.95 32.07
N ARG A 33 2.91 5.63 33.05
CA ARG A 33 1.60 5.00 32.80
C ARG A 33 0.68 5.88 31.94
N ASP A 34 0.67 7.19 32.20
CA ASP A 34 -0.19 8.14 31.49
C ASP A 34 0.24 8.31 30.03
N MET A 35 1.54 8.16 29.73
CA MET A 35 2.07 8.19 28.36
C MET A 35 1.58 7.01 27.51
N TYR A 36 1.47 5.81 28.09
CA TYR A 36 0.90 4.66 27.39
C TYR A 36 -0.59 4.86 27.10
N TYR A 37 -1.35 5.33 28.08
CA TYR A 37 -2.76 5.62 27.88
C TYR A 37 -3.02 6.73 26.85
N GLU A 38 -2.15 7.74 26.80
CA GLU A 38 -2.21 8.77 25.75
C GLU A 38 -1.97 8.17 24.36
N THR A 39 -0.97 7.29 24.23
CA THR A 39 -0.67 6.61 22.96
C THR A 39 -1.83 5.73 22.52
N ASP A 40 -2.39 4.92 23.43
CA ASP A 40 -3.54 4.06 23.15
C ASP A 40 -4.78 4.88 22.77
N ALA A 41 -5.06 5.96 23.50
CA ALA A 41 -6.19 6.86 23.20
C ALA A 41 -6.05 7.54 21.83
N VAL A 42 -4.83 7.92 21.44
CA VAL A 42 -4.54 8.48 20.11
C VAL A 42 -4.75 7.42 19.02
N ILE A 43 -4.26 6.20 19.23
CA ILE A 43 -4.44 5.09 18.29
C ILE A 43 -5.93 4.77 18.13
N ASP A 44 -6.67 4.66 19.22
CA ASP A 44 -8.12 4.42 19.20
C ASP A 44 -8.85 5.53 18.45
N HIS A 45 -8.49 6.80 18.71
CA HIS A 45 -9.10 7.92 18.01
C HIS A 45 -8.86 7.85 16.49
N LEU A 46 -7.64 7.53 16.06
CA LEU A 46 -7.31 7.36 14.65
C LEU A 46 -8.04 6.17 14.02
N PHE A 47 -8.15 5.05 14.75
CA PHE A 47 -8.78 3.82 14.28
C PHE A 47 -10.29 3.94 14.12
N TYR A 48 -10.96 4.62 15.05
CA TYR A 48 -12.40 4.90 15.00
C TYR A 48 -12.76 6.17 14.24
N HIS A 49 -11.77 6.86 13.66
CA HIS A 49 -12.02 8.03 12.83
C HIS A 49 -12.86 7.65 11.60
N PRO A 50 -13.90 8.42 11.20
CA PRO A 50 -14.81 8.06 10.12
C PRO A 50 -14.12 7.87 8.75
N THR A 51 -12.96 8.49 8.52
CA THR A 51 -12.20 8.34 7.28
C THR A 51 -11.32 7.09 7.23
N HIS A 52 -11.04 6.46 8.38
CA HIS A 52 -10.13 5.31 8.46
C HIS A 52 -10.59 4.12 7.59
N PRO A 53 -11.87 3.69 7.62
CA PRO A 53 -12.36 2.62 6.74
C PRO A 53 -12.18 2.90 5.24
N LEU A 54 -12.40 4.14 4.80
CA LEU A 54 -12.25 4.52 3.40
C LEU A 54 -10.77 4.54 2.99
N PHE A 55 -9.91 5.06 3.87
CA PHE A 55 -8.47 5.06 3.65
C PHE A 55 -7.92 3.64 3.54
N ILE A 56 -8.25 2.74 4.48
CA ILE A 56 -7.75 1.37 4.42
C ILE A 56 -8.32 0.60 3.22
N ALA A 57 -9.60 0.77 2.90
CA ALA A 57 -10.23 0.14 1.75
C ALA A 57 -9.54 0.52 0.43
N SER A 58 -9.40 1.83 0.16
CA SER A 58 -8.74 2.32 -1.06
C SER A 58 -7.30 1.81 -1.19
N ARG A 59 -6.51 1.83 -0.11
CA ARG A 59 -5.13 1.35 -0.15
C ARG A 59 -5.03 -0.16 -0.33
N MET A 60 -5.90 -0.93 0.32
CA MET A 60 -5.88 -2.38 0.17
C MET A 60 -6.32 -2.80 -1.23
N ILE A 61 -7.37 -2.20 -1.78
CA ILE A 61 -7.79 -2.46 -3.17
C ILE A 61 -6.63 -2.21 -4.16
N GLN A 62 -5.88 -1.11 -3.98
CA GLN A 62 -4.68 -0.82 -4.76
C GLN A 62 -3.58 -1.87 -4.61
N ARG A 63 -3.43 -2.53 -3.45
CA ARG A 63 -2.48 -3.64 -3.28
C ARG A 63 -2.96 -4.95 -3.90
N PHE A 64 -4.27 -5.09 -4.11
CA PHE A 64 -4.90 -6.29 -4.66
C PHE A 64 -5.07 -6.28 -6.18
N GLY A 65 -4.57 -5.28 -6.89
CA GLY A 65 -4.54 -5.31 -8.35
C GLY A 65 -5.22 -4.15 -9.06
N VAL A 66 -5.90 -3.26 -8.35
CA VAL A 66 -6.76 -2.23 -8.95
C VAL A 66 -6.30 -0.84 -8.52
N SER A 67 -5.59 -0.13 -9.40
CA SER A 67 -5.06 1.21 -9.11
C SER A 67 -6.16 2.27 -8.96
N ASN A 68 -7.22 2.16 -9.75
CA ASN A 68 -8.31 3.15 -9.88
C ASN A 68 -9.69 2.51 -9.61
N PRO A 69 -10.01 2.10 -8.37
CA PRO A 69 -11.30 1.51 -8.06
C PRO A 69 -12.43 2.53 -8.14
N SER A 70 -13.65 2.08 -8.45
CA SER A 70 -14.81 2.96 -8.44
C SER A 70 -15.15 3.44 -7.01
N PRO A 71 -15.80 4.60 -6.85
CA PRO A 71 -16.26 5.05 -5.53
C PRO A 71 -17.20 4.04 -4.85
N GLY A 72 -18.04 3.35 -5.63
CA GLY A 72 -18.96 2.34 -5.12
C GLY A 72 -18.22 1.10 -4.60
N TYR A 73 -17.13 0.71 -5.25
CA TYR A 73 -16.30 -0.40 -4.79
C TYR A 73 -15.62 -0.08 -3.45
N ILE A 74 -15.04 1.12 -3.33
CA ILE A 74 -14.44 1.58 -2.07
C ILE A 74 -15.49 1.59 -0.95
N GLU A 75 -16.70 2.07 -1.23
CA GLU A 75 -17.79 2.11 -0.25
C GLU A 75 -18.20 0.72 0.24
N ARG A 76 -18.41 -0.25 -0.66
CA ARG A 76 -18.79 -1.62 -0.30
C ARG A 76 -17.74 -2.29 0.59
N VAL A 77 -16.47 -2.15 0.24
CA VAL A 77 -15.35 -2.69 1.01
C VAL A 77 -15.22 -2.01 2.38
N ALA A 78 -15.37 -0.68 2.44
CA ALA A 78 -15.33 0.07 3.69
C ALA A 78 -16.50 -0.30 4.62
N ILE A 79 -17.70 -0.58 4.07
CA ILE A 79 -18.85 -1.06 4.85
C ILE A 79 -18.59 -2.45 5.42
N ALA A 80 -18.05 -3.38 4.62
CA ALA A 80 -17.71 -4.73 5.08
C ALA A 80 -16.68 -4.68 6.23
N TYR A 81 -15.64 -3.86 6.10
CA TYR A 81 -14.64 -3.64 7.15
C TYR A 81 -15.23 -3.05 8.43
N ARG A 82 -16.13 -2.07 8.31
CA ARG A 82 -16.78 -1.42 9.45
C ARG A 82 -17.73 -2.37 10.17
N ARG A 83 -18.51 -3.16 9.43
CA ARG A 83 -19.46 -4.14 9.99
C ARG A 83 -18.75 -5.39 10.51
N GLY A 84 -17.55 -5.66 9.99
CA GLY A 84 -16.81 -6.88 10.28
C GLY A 84 -17.42 -8.13 9.66
N ASP A 85 -18.24 -7.95 8.63
CA ASP A 85 -19.07 -9.00 8.06
C ASP A 85 -19.23 -8.82 6.55
N TYR A 86 -19.14 -9.92 5.81
CA TYR A 86 -19.36 -9.99 4.37
C TYR A 86 -20.09 -11.30 4.01
N MET A 87 -21.08 -11.19 3.11
CA MET A 87 -22.00 -12.27 2.69
C MET A 87 -22.72 -12.96 3.87
N ASP A 88 -23.47 -12.18 4.66
CA ASP A 88 -24.33 -12.66 5.75
C ASP A 88 -23.62 -13.54 6.80
N GLY A 89 -22.44 -13.15 7.25
CA GLY A 89 -21.67 -13.84 8.30
C GLY A 89 -20.70 -14.90 7.77
N GLN A 90 -20.57 -15.10 6.46
CA GLN A 90 -19.66 -16.11 5.91
C GLN A 90 -18.19 -15.73 6.10
N PHE A 91 -17.87 -14.44 6.02
CA PHE A 91 -16.51 -13.94 6.18
C PHE A 91 -16.47 -12.83 7.23
N GLY A 92 -15.65 -13.05 8.27
CA GLY A 92 -15.44 -12.11 9.38
C GLY A 92 -16.07 -12.56 10.70
N ALA A 93 -15.76 -11.83 11.77
CA ALA A 93 -16.18 -12.08 13.14
C ALA A 93 -17.27 -11.10 13.63
N GLY A 94 -17.74 -10.19 12.77
CA GLY A 94 -18.76 -9.19 13.10
C GLY A 94 -18.25 -8.04 13.98
N SER A 95 -16.94 -7.87 14.09
CA SER A 95 -16.30 -6.78 14.85
C SER A 95 -15.80 -5.68 13.93
N TYR A 96 -15.87 -4.42 14.40
CA TYR A 96 -15.29 -3.30 13.67
C TYR A 96 -13.81 -3.54 13.38
N GLY A 97 -13.44 -3.38 12.12
CA GLY A 97 -12.06 -3.48 11.67
C GLY A 97 -11.61 -4.89 11.28
N ASP A 98 -12.55 -5.78 10.95
CA ASP A 98 -12.22 -7.14 10.51
C ASP A 98 -11.55 -7.15 9.13
N LEU A 99 -10.31 -7.64 9.09
CA LEU A 99 -9.53 -7.78 7.84
C LEU A 99 -10.01 -8.95 6.97
N GLY A 100 -10.57 -10.00 7.57
CA GLY A 100 -11.14 -11.13 6.84
C GLY A 100 -12.35 -10.69 6.00
N ALA A 101 -13.25 -9.92 6.60
CA ALA A 101 -14.38 -9.32 5.87
C ALA A 101 -13.91 -8.33 4.78
N LEU A 102 -12.88 -7.52 5.08
CA LEU A 102 -12.27 -6.61 4.10
C LEU A 102 -11.71 -7.35 2.89
N PHE A 103 -10.87 -8.36 3.09
CA PHE A 103 -10.24 -9.09 1.99
C PHE A 103 -11.26 -9.90 1.19
N ALA A 104 -12.24 -10.50 1.86
CA ALA A 104 -13.35 -11.16 1.18
C ALA A 104 -14.11 -10.15 0.29
N ALA A 105 -14.43 -8.97 0.81
CA ALA A 105 -15.10 -7.93 0.04
C ALA A 105 -14.28 -7.46 -1.16
N ILE A 106 -12.96 -7.35 -1.05
CA ILE A 106 -12.07 -6.98 -2.16
C ILE A 106 -12.07 -8.08 -3.24
N LEU A 107 -11.86 -9.33 -2.86
CA LEU A 107 -11.71 -10.43 -3.83
C LEU A 107 -13.03 -10.87 -4.46
N LEU A 108 -14.14 -10.69 -3.75
CA LEU A 108 -15.47 -11.13 -4.17
C LEU A 108 -16.35 -10.01 -4.73
N ASP A 109 -15.82 -8.78 -4.84
CA ASP A 109 -16.58 -7.69 -5.44
C ASP A 109 -16.86 -7.95 -6.92
N SER A 110 -18.04 -7.50 -7.38
CA SER A 110 -18.43 -7.57 -8.77
C SER A 110 -17.45 -6.90 -9.72
N GLU A 111 -16.78 -5.81 -9.30
CA GLU A 111 -15.79 -5.13 -10.12
C GLU A 111 -14.49 -5.93 -10.22
N ALA A 112 -14.10 -6.65 -9.17
CA ALA A 112 -12.91 -7.50 -9.17
C ALA A 112 -13.06 -8.77 -10.02
N GLN A 113 -14.30 -9.24 -10.22
CA GLN A 113 -14.61 -10.47 -10.96
C GLN A 113 -15.13 -10.23 -12.39
N SER A 114 -15.38 -8.98 -12.78
CA SER A 114 -16.06 -8.70 -14.04
C SER A 114 -15.12 -8.86 -15.25
N PRO A 115 -15.39 -9.80 -16.17
CA PRO A 115 -14.58 -9.96 -17.38
C PRO A 115 -14.77 -8.80 -18.37
N THR A 116 -15.83 -8.00 -18.24
CA THR A 116 -16.02 -6.84 -19.10
C THR A 116 -15.06 -5.71 -18.73
N LEU A 117 -14.67 -5.62 -17.45
CA LEU A 117 -13.74 -4.60 -16.98
C LEU A 117 -12.28 -4.96 -17.32
N ASP A 118 -11.97 -6.23 -17.60
CA ASP A 118 -10.65 -6.63 -18.10
C ASP A 118 -10.27 -5.98 -19.45
N ALA A 119 -11.28 -5.59 -20.24
CA ALA A 119 -11.07 -4.89 -21.50
C ALA A 119 -10.87 -3.37 -21.33
N ASP A 120 -11.13 -2.82 -20.13
CA ASP A 120 -11.00 -1.40 -19.85
C ASP A 120 -9.52 -1.05 -19.57
N PRO A 121 -8.89 -0.17 -20.38
CA PRO A 121 -7.50 0.23 -20.16
C PRO A 121 -7.27 1.04 -18.88
N SER A 122 -8.32 1.56 -18.25
CA SER A 122 -8.24 2.28 -16.97
C SER A 122 -8.33 1.37 -15.74
N MET A 123 -8.77 0.12 -15.93
CA MET A 123 -8.90 -0.87 -14.88
C MET A 123 -7.60 -1.66 -14.69
N GLY A 124 -7.37 -2.11 -13.46
CA GLY A 124 -6.19 -2.89 -13.09
C GLY A 124 -5.02 -2.02 -12.63
N GLN A 125 -3.82 -2.59 -12.71
CA GLN A 125 -2.58 -1.94 -12.30
C GLN A 125 -1.39 -2.38 -13.15
N LEU A 126 -0.33 -1.57 -13.14
CA LEU A 126 0.94 -1.99 -13.73
C LEU A 126 1.62 -3.01 -12.82
N ARG A 127 2.15 -4.08 -13.42
CA ARG A 127 2.85 -5.10 -12.64
C ARG A 127 4.18 -4.58 -12.10
N GLU A 128 4.39 -4.75 -10.80
CA GLU A 128 5.62 -4.37 -10.12
C GLU A 128 6.86 -5.09 -10.70
N PRO A 129 8.04 -4.43 -10.75
CA PRO A 129 9.28 -5.03 -11.26
C PRO A 129 9.61 -6.42 -10.71
N LEU A 130 9.57 -6.57 -9.38
CA LEU A 130 9.88 -7.86 -8.72
C LEU A 130 8.85 -8.94 -9.10
N LEU A 131 7.58 -8.56 -9.21
CA LEU A 131 6.50 -9.48 -9.62
C LEU A 131 6.65 -9.93 -11.08
N LYS A 132 7.23 -9.11 -11.96
CA LYS A 132 7.52 -9.49 -13.35
C LYS A 132 8.61 -10.56 -13.41
N VAL A 133 9.74 -10.35 -12.71
CA VAL A 133 10.85 -11.31 -12.66
C VAL A 133 10.41 -12.62 -12.04
N THR A 134 9.71 -12.58 -10.90
CA THR A 134 9.21 -13.81 -10.26
C THR A 134 8.18 -14.54 -11.12
N SER A 135 7.37 -13.83 -11.92
CA SER A 135 6.49 -14.46 -12.90
C SER A 135 7.24 -15.25 -13.94
N LEU A 136 8.32 -14.68 -14.47
CA LEU A 136 9.15 -15.32 -15.50
C LEU A 136 9.80 -16.58 -14.93
N LEU A 137 10.40 -16.48 -13.74
CA LEU A 137 11.01 -17.62 -13.06
C LEU A 137 10.00 -18.75 -12.80
N ARG A 138 8.78 -18.42 -12.37
CA ARG A 138 7.70 -19.42 -12.21
C ARG A 138 7.29 -20.03 -13.54
N ALA A 139 7.14 -19.23 -14.60
CA ALA A 139 6.76 -19.72 -15.92
C ALA A 139 7.80 -20.70 -16.51
N MET A 140 9.08 -20.52 -16.15
CA MET A 140 10.17 -21.40 -16.54
C MET A 140 10.35 -22.61 -15.62
N ASN A 141 9.49 -22.81 -14.62
CA ASN A 141 9.67 -23.81 -13.56
C ASN A 141 11.06 -23.72 -12.89
N GLY A 142 11.56 -22.50 -12.67
CA GLY A 142 12.85 -22.27 -12.03
C GLY A 142 12.88 -22.86 -10.63
N GLN A 143 13.81 -23.79 -10.39
CA GLN A 143 14.02 -24.40 -9.08
C GLN A 143 15.33 -23.91 -8.47
N PHE A 144 15.29 -23.55 -7.20
CA PHE A 144 16.50 -23.25 -6.44
C PHE A 144 17.03 -24.54 -5.81
N LEU A 145 18.28 -24.89 -6.09
CA LEU A 145 18.95 -26.07 -5.51
C LEU A 145 19.08 -26.00 -3.98
N SER A 146 18.98 -24.80 -3.41
CA SER A 146 18.99 -24.56 -1.97
C SER A 146 18.17 -23.30 -1.66
N PRO A 147 17.49 -23.21 -0.50
CA PRO A 147 16.87 -21.96 -0.03
C PRO A 147 17.85 -20.78 0.03
N LYS A 148 19.14 -21.06 0.25
CA LYS A 148 20.21 -20.03 0.23
C LYS A 148 20.53 -19.52 -1.18
N GLY A 149 20.19 -20.29 -2.23
CA GLY A 149 20.35 -19.89 -3.63
C GLY A 149 19.42 -18.74 -4.01
N ALA A 150 18.24 -18.63 -3.39
CA ALA A 150 17.34 -17.48 -3.57
C ALA A 150 17.94 -16.18 -3.00
N ARG A 151 18.87 -16.26 -2.04
CA ARG A 151 19.56 -15.09 -1.48
C ARG A 151 20.66 -14.54 -2.41
N ARG A 152 21.07 -15.30 -3.44
CA ARG A 152 22.01 -14.84 -4.48
C ARG A 152 21.35 -14.00 -5.57
N LEU A 153 20.02 -13.85 -5.55
CA LEU A 153 19.27 -12.92 -6.39
C LEU A 153 19.54 -11.43 -6.07
N GLN A 154 20.49 -11.12 -5.18
CA GLN A 154 20.54 -9.86 -4.43
C GLN A 154 21.61 -8.82 -4.78
N PRO A 155 22.59 -8.96 -5.71
CA PRO A 155 23.64 -7.94 -5.71
C PRO A 155 23.14 -6.52 -6.01
N HIS A 156 22.17 -6.31 -6.93
CA HIS A 156 21.88 -4.95 -7.46
C HIS A 156 20.43 -4.66 -7.91
N TRP A 157 19.42 -5.44 -7.52
CA TRP A 157 18.06 -5.28 -8.06
C TRP A 157 17.43 -3.92 -7.73
N GLY A 158 17.71 -3.32 -6.58
CA GLY A 158 17.22 -1.98 -6.25
C GLY A 158 17.72 -0.89 -7.20
N SER A 159 18.99 -0.96 -7.60
CA SER A 159 19.55 -0.02 -8.59
C SER A 159 19.10 -0.34 -10.01
N ASP A 160 18.90 -1.61 -10.33
CA ASP A 160 18.65 -2.04 -11.71
C ASP A 160 17.17 -2.01 -12.07
N ILE A 161 16.31 -2.59 -11.24
CA ILE A 161 14.87 -2.71 -11.48
C ILE A 161 14.04 -1.84 -10.54
N GLY A 162 14.64 -1.25 -9.50
CA GLY A 162 13.96 -0.30 -8.61
C GLY A 162 13.21 -0.93 -7.44
N GLN A 163 13.32 -2.25 -7.24
CA GLN A 163 12.77 -2.95 -6.09
C GLN A 163 13.70 -4.08 -5.66
N ASP A 164 13.82 -4.24 -4.36
CA ASP A 164 14.56 -5.32 -3.72
C ASP A 164 13.65 -6.11 -2.77
N PRO A 165 13.77 -7.44 -2.69
CA PRO A 165 13.05 -8.22 -1.70
C PRO A 165 13.43 -7.77 -0.28
N TYR A 166 12.43 -7.45 0.54
CA TYR A 166 12.58 -7.04 1.95
C TYR A 166 13.29 -5.70 2.21
N GLU A 167 13.54 -4.90 1.17
CA GLU A 167 14.25 -3.62 1.29
C GLU A 167 13.37 -2.45 0.84
N SER A 168 12.17 -2.37 1.43
CA SER A 168 11.30 -1.21 1.19
C SER A 168 11.97 0.05 1.76
N PRO A 169 12.09 1.14 0.96
CA PRO A 169 12.75 2.37 1.41
C PRO A 169 11.93 3.12 2.48
N SER A 170 10.64 2.79 2.60
CA SER A 170 9.73 3.39 3.58
C SER A 170 8.73 2.36 4.11
N VAL A 171 8.04 2.71 5.20
CA VAL A 171 6.90 1.95 5.71
C VAL A 171 5.68 1.97 4.76
N PHE A 172 5.71 2.83 3.74
CA PHE A 172 4.59 3.06 2.81
C PHE A 172 4.74 2.34 1.45
N SER A 173 5.81 1.55 1.26
CA SER A 173 6.25 0.87 0.02
C SER A 173 7.31 1.65 -0.79
N PHE A 174 7.66 1.11 -1.95
CA PHE A 174 8.64 1.62 -2.93
C PHE A 174 8.11 2.80 -3.77
N PHE A 175 6.80 3.03 -3.77
CA PHE A 175 6.13 4.04 -4.57
C PHE A 175 4.92 4.62 -3.82
N LEU A 176 4.54 5.82 -4.20
CA LEU A 176 3.44 6.56 -3.62
C LEU A 176 2.11 6.07 -4.20
N PRO A 177 1.13 5.69 -3.35
CA PRO A 177 -0.19 5.25 -3.79
C PRO A 177 -1.00 6.26 -4.63
N GLU A 178 -0.62 7.54 -4.60
CA GLU A 178 -1.27 8.64 -5.32
C GLU A 178 -0.45 9.11 -6.53
N TYR A 179 0.65 8.42 -6.85
CA TYR A 179 1.49 8.82 -7.96
C TYR A 179 0.75 8.70 -9.30
N SER A 180 0.75 9.80 -10.05
CA SER A 180 0.26 9.83 -11.42
C SER A 180 1.39 10.26 -12.37
N PRO A 181 1.77 9.43 -13.35
CA PRO A 181 2.81 9.77 -14.31
C PRO A 181 2.32 10.87 -15.26
N PRO A 182 3.18 11.83 -15.63
CA PRO A 182 2.81 12.89 -16.54
C PRO A 182 2.38 12.32 -17.91
N GLY A 183 1.27 12.81 -18.45
CA GLY A 183 0.76 12.38 -19.76
C GLY A 183 -0.74 12.11 -19.75
N VAL A 184 -1.15 11.06 -20.47
CA VAL A 184 -2.56 10.69 -20.64
C VAL A 184 -3.22 10.28 -19.32
N VAL A 185 -2.47 9.66 -18.40
CA VAL A 185 -2.95 9.18 -17.10
C VAL A 185 -3.36 10.36 -16.21
N THR A 186 -2.44 11.32 -15.98
CA THR A 186 -2.78 12.53 -15.22
C THR A 186 -3.87 13.36 -15.89
N LYS A 187 -3.90 13.44 -17.22
CA LYS A 187 -4.97 14.16 -17.95
C LYS A 187 -6.35 13.52 -17.76
N ALA A 188 -6.40 12.21 -17.58
CA ALA A 188 -7.62 11.47 -17.26
C ALA A 188 -7.98 11.51 -15.76
N GLY A 189 -7.14 12.12 -14.91
CA GLY A 189 -7.34 12.14 -13.45
C GLY A 189 -7.13 10.78 -12.78
N LEU A 190 -6.45 9.84 -13.46
CA LEU A 190 -6.16 8.51 -12.96
C LEU A 190 -4.81 8.48 -12.24
N VAL A 191 -4.59 7.47 -11.41
CA VAL A 191 -3.32 7.18 -10.75
C VAL A 191 -2.70 5.89 -11.30
N ALA A 192 -1.38 5.82 -11.29
CA ALA A 192 -0.62 4.62 -11.66
C ALA A 192 0.60 4.50 -10.74
N PRO A 193 0.41 4.04 -9.49
CA PRO A 193 1.44 4.08 -8.45
C PRO A 193 2.75 3.40 -8.85
N GLU A 194 2.68 2.22 -9.43
CA GLU A 194 3.84 1.38 -9.80
C GLU A 194 4.66 2.01 -10.94
N SER A 195 4.06 2.89 -11.73
CA SER A 195 4.76 3.62 -12.81
C SER A 195 5.88 4.52 -12.28
N GLN A 196 5.83 4.92 -11.00
CA GLN A 196 6.89 5.69 -10.36
C GLN A 196 8.25 4.97 -10.42
N LEU A 197 8.24 3.65 -10.43
CA LEU A 197 9.44 2.83 -10.52
C LEU A 197 9.87 2.56 -11.96
N LEU A 198 8.99 2.73 -12.95
CA LEU A 198 9.23 2.35 -14.34
C LEU A 198 9.89 3.48 -15.14
N THR A 199 11.10 3.87 -14.74
CA THR A 199 11.92 4.81 -15.53
C THR A 199 12.52 4.11 -16.74
N GLY A 200 12.84 4.85 -17.80
CA GLY A 200 13.38 4.27 -19.05
C GLY A 200 14.59 3.35 -18.83
N LYS A 201 15.54 3.76 -17.98
CA LYS A 201 16.69 2.93 -17.59
C LYS A 201 16.24 1.62 -16.93
N LYS A 202 15.35 1.69 -15.93
CA LYS A 202 14.88 0.52 -15.18
C LYS A 202 14.09 -0.44 -16.06
N VAL A 203 13.30 0.07 -17.00
CA VAL A 203 12.56 -0.76 -17.96
C VAL A 203 13.52 -1.54 -18.86
N THR A 204 14.55 -0.88 -19.42
CA THR A 204 15.58 -1.56 -20.21
C THR A 204 16.31 -2.62 -19.39
N ASN A 205 16.72 -2.29 -18.16
CA ASN A 205 17.38 -3.22 -17.26
C ASN A 205 16.52 -4.45 -16.91
N ILE A 206 15.20 -4.27 -16.71
CA ILE A 206 14.28 -5.40 -16.49
C ILE A 206 14.27 -6.33 -17.71
N ILE A 207 14.21 -5.78 -18.92
CA ILE A 207 14.15 -6.57 -20.17
C ILE A 207 15.47 -7.30 -20.38
N ASP A 208 16.59 -6.59 -20.28
CA ASP A 208 17.94 -7.17 -20.42
C ASP A 208 18.16 -8.26 -19.37
N GLY A 209 17.71 -8.01 -18.14
CA GLY A 209 17.74 -8.96 -17.06
C GLY A 209 16.93 -10.22 -17.30
N MET A 210 15.70 -10.10 -17.78
CA MET A 210 14.88 -11.25 -18.16
C MET A 210 15.53 -12.08 -19.27
N TRP A 211 16.13 -11.41 -20.26
CA TRP A 211 16.90 -12.08 -21.31
C TRP A 211 18.14 -12.79 -20.78
N ALA A 212 18.83 -12.17 -19.83
CA ALA A 212 20.01 -12.74 -19.18
C ALA A 212 19.65 -13.99 -18.36
N VAL A 213 18.55 -13.95 -17.60
CA VAL A 213 18.01 -15.12 -16.87
C VAL A 213 17.74 -16.29 -17.82
N ILE A 214 17.19 -16.03 -19.01
CA ILE A 214 16.91 -17.09 -20.00
C ILE A 214 18.20 -17.67 -20.59
N LYS A 215 19.19 -16.83 -20.90
CA LYS A 215 20.42 -17.26 -21.61
C LYS A 215 21.47 -17.87 -20.68
N PHE A 216 21.68 -17.25 -19.52
CA PHE A 216 22.81 -17.52 -18.62
C PHE A 216 22.35 -17.96 -17.23
N GLY A 217 21.05 -17.90 -16.93
CA GLY A 217 20.52 -18.15 -15.60
C GLY A 217 20.76 -16.97 -14.65
N LEU A 218 20.54 -17.22 -13.36
CA LEU A 218 20.67 -16.26 -12.26
C LEU A 218 22.10 -16.21 -11.71
N THR A 219 23.10 -16.17 -12.59
CA THR A 219 24.50 -16.19 -12.19
C THR A 219 25.16 -14.86 -12.52
N ASP A 220 25.96 -14.31 -11.61
CA ASP A 220 26.72 -13.07 -11.85
C ASP A 220 27.77 -13.19 -12.98
N CYS A 221 27.99 -14.39 -13.51
CA CYS A 221 28.93 -14.64 -14.61
C CYS A 221 28.32 -14.24 -15.96
N TYR A 222 29.15 -13.74 -16.88
CA TYR A 222 28.79 -13.41 -18.27
C TYR A 222 27.63 -12.40 -18.43
N ASN A 223 27.53 -11.40 -17.53
CA ASN A 223 26.42 -10.44 -17.48
C ASN A 223 25.05 -11.11 -17.23
N GLY A 224 25.01 -12.20 -16.46
CA GLY A 224 23.76 -12.72 -15.92
C GLY A 224 23.12 -11.74 -14.90
N PHE A 225 21.83 -11.95 -14.65
CA PHE A 225 20.97 -11.03 -13.89
C PHE A 225 21.22 -11.03 -12.38
#